data_AF-A0A2K4YHU2-F1
#
_entry.id   AF-A0A2K4YHU2-F1
#
_cell.length_a   1.000
_cell.length_b   1.000
_cell.length_c   1.000
_cell.angle_alpha   90.00
_cell.angle_beta   90.00
_cell.angle_gamma   90.00
#
_symmetry.space_group_name_H-M   'P 1'
#
loop_
_entity.id
_entity.type
_entity.pdbx_description
1 polymer ?
#
loop_
_entity_poly.entity_id
_entity_poly.type
_entity_poly.pdbx_seq_one_letter_code
_entity_poly.pdbx_strand_id
1 'polypeptide(L)'
;MLRVLIVGVVFSAIASAPSDIALTCGSPAKIDISFSAATYDCGNQSPIRIVGEDSTVTLTGSCGEVDVSGTANTVNLQTVAAIVATGTGNHITWEKGPGGGVPRISNPGHSNDIRGPGGFVAGA
;
A
#
# COMPACT_ATOMS: atom_id res chain seq x y z
N MET A 1 24.26 -61.61 10.71
CA MET A 1 23.51 -61.22 9.50
C MET A 1 22.25 -60.51 9.95
N LEU A 2 22.19 -59.18 9.86
CA LEU A 2 20.97 -58.42 10.11
C LEU A 2 20.98 -57.20 9.16
N ARG A 3 20.15 -57.28 8.11
CA ARG A 3 19.90 -56.21 7.14
C ARG A 3 18.82 -55.31 7.73
N VAL A 4 19.15 -54.06 8.06
CA VAL A 4 18.15 -53.04 8.41
C VAL A 4 17.89 -52.19 7.17
N LEU A 5 16.64 -52.21 6.72
CA LEU A 5 16.10 -51.47 5.59
C LEU A 5 16.03 -49.97 5.88
N ILE A 6 16.26 -49.19 4.83
CA ILE A 6 16.01 -47.76 4.70
C ILE A 6 14.51 -47.48 4.92
N VAL A 7 14.17 -46.54 5.81
CA VAL A 7 12.88 -45.82 5.76
C VAL A 7 13.19 -44.39 5.35
N GLY A 8 12.99 -44.11 4.07
CA GLY A 8 13.16 -42.78 3.49
C GLY A 8 12.10 -41.83 4.04
N VAL A 9 12.55 -40.69 4.55
CA VAL A 9 11.67 -39.59 4.97
C VAL A 9 11.16 -38.91 3.71
N VAL A 10 9.89 -39.14 3.38
CA VAL A 10 9.21 -38.41 2.29
C VAL A 10 8.71 -37.08 2.88
N PHE A 11 9.51 -36.02 2.75
CA PHE A 11 9.02 -34.66 2.95
C PHE A 11 8.06 -34.33 1.81
N SER A 12 6.76 -34.48 2.08
CA SER A 12 5.72 -34.01 1.18
C SER A 12 5.64 -32.48 1.30
N ALA A 13 6.18 -31.79 0.29
CA ALA A 13 5.99 -30.35 0.14
C ALA A 13 4.51 -30.07 -0.13
N ILE A 14 3.83 -29.44 0.82
CA ILE A 14 2.51 -28.85 0.57
C ILE A 14 2.71 -27.62 -0.32
N ALA A 15 2.44 -27.76 -1.62
CA ALA A 15 2.34 -26.62 -2.51
C ALA A 15 1.05 -25.86 -2.17
N SER A 16 1.17 -24.78 -1.39
CA SER A 16 0.10 -23.83 -1.15
C SER A 16 -0.19 -23.10 -2.47
N ALA A 17 -1.25 -23.50 -3.18
CA ALA A 17 -1.78 -22.69 -4.27
C ALA A 17 -2.30 -21.36 -3.69
N PRO A 18 -1.97 -20.19 -4.27
CA PRO A 18 -2.59 -18.95 -3.84
C PRO A 18 -4.07 -19.01 -4.16
N SER A 19 -4.91 -18.77 -3.15
CA SER A 19 -6.33 -18.54 -3.33
C SER A 19 -6.49 -17.22 -4.08
N ASP A 20 -6.65 -17.29 -5.40
CA ASP A 20 -7.09 -16.15 -6.21
C ASP A 20 -8.54 -15.84 -5.83
N ILE A 21 -8.71 -15.12 -4.71
CA ILE A 21 -9.95 -14.39 -4.45
C ILE A 21 -9.99 -13.32 -5.53
N ALA A 22 -10.71 -13.61 -6.61
CA ALA A 22 -11.06 -12.64 -7.61
C ALA A 22 -11.68 -11.43 -6.89
N LEU A 23 -10.87 -10.38 -6.76
CA LEU A 23 -11.29 -9.07 -6.30
C LEU A 23 -12.38 -8.59 -7.24
N THR A 24 -13.62 -8.73 -6.76
CA THR A 24 -14.75 -8.01 -7.33
C THR A 24 -14.42 -6.53 -7.30
N CYS A 25 -14.38 -5.93 -8.49
CA CYS A 25 -14.36 -4.49 -8.70
C CYS A 25 -15.65 -3.93 -8.07
N GLY A 26 -15.61 -3.47 -6.82
CA GLY A 26 -16.87 -3.18 -6.12
C GLY A 26 -16.84 -2.15 -5.00
N SER A 27 -15.77 -2.00 -4.24
CA SER A 27 -15.70 -0.97 -3.20
C SER A 27 -14.28 -0.44 -3.05
N PRO A 28 -14.12 0.88 -2.79
CA PRO A 28 -12.81 1.41 -2.43
C PRO A 28 -12.26 0.65 -1.22
N ALA A 29 -11.00 0.25 -1.29
CA ALA A 29 -10.33 -0.35 -0.15
C ALA A 29 -10.23 0.71 0.96
N LYS A 30 -10.57 0.36 2.20
CA LYS A 30 -10.46 1.25 3.35
C LYS A 30 -9.46 0.67 4.33
N ILE A 31 -8.40 1.41 4.61
CA ILE A 31 -7.41 1.12 5.63
C ILE A 31 -7.74 2.03 6.81
N ASP A 32 -8.29 1.43 7.87
CA ASP A 32 -8.70 2.10 9.10
C ASP A 32 -7.85 1.58 10.25
N ILE A 33 -6.75 2.29 10.51
CA ILE A 33 -5.78 1.93 11.54
C ILE A 33 -5.36 3.20 12.29
N SER A 34 -5.11 3.06 13.59
CA SER A 34 -4.58 4.15 14.43
C SER A 34 -3.45 3.64 15.30
N PHE A 35 -2.43 4.47 15.52
CA PHE A 35 -1.26 4.16 16.36
C PHE A 35 -0.58 2.83 16.00
N SER A 36 -0.58 2.48 14.72
CA SER A 36 -0.13 1.17 14.24
C SER A 36 0.55 1.24 12.87
N ALA A 37 0.99 0.10 12.37
CA ALA A 37 1.60 -0.02 11.05
C ALA A 37 0.96 -1.13 10.23
N ALA A 38 0.80 -0.90 8.92
CA ALA A 38 0.26 -1.88 7.99
C ALA A 38 0.95 -1.81 6.63
N THR A 39 1.06 -2.96 5.97
CA THR A 39 1.46 -3.06 4.56
C THR A 39 0.29 -3.61 3.76
N TYR A 40 -0.01 -2.98 2.63
CA TYR A 40 -1.13 -3.32 1.77
C TYR A 40 -0.70 -3.35 0.31
N ASP A 41 -0.99 -4.45 -0.38
CA ASP A 41 -0.79 -4.54 -1.82
C ASP A 41 -2.01 -3.98 -2.55
N CYS A 42 -1.77 -2.93 -3.35
CA CYS A 42 -2.81 -2.25 -4.08
C CYS A 42 -3.46 -3.13 -5.15
N GLY A 43 -2.74 -4.10 -5.73
CA GLY A 43 -3.24 -4.90 -6.85
C GLY A 43 -3.78 -4.00 -7.98
N ASN A 44 -5.09 -4.11 -8.25
CA ASN A 44 -5.81 -3.26 -9.22
C ASN A 44 -6.86 -2.35 -8.55
N GLN A 45 -6.78 -2.13 -7.23
CA GLN A 45 -7.80 -1.41 -6.48
C GLN A 45 -7.63 0.10 -6.56
N SER A 46 -8.76 0.79 -6.71
CA SER A 46 -8.84 2.24 -6.75
C SER A 46 -10.29 2.68 -6.51
N PRO A 47 -10.54 3.71 -5.67
CA PRO A 47 -9.59 4.38 -4.80
C PRO A 47 -9.26 3.54 -3.55
N ILE A 48 -8.10 3.80 -2.94
CA ILE A 48 -7.70 3.30 -1.61
C ILE A 48 -7.81 4.47 -0.64
N ARG A 49 -8.56 4.29 0.45
CA ARG A 49 -8.77 5.32 1.45
C ARG A 49 -8.04 4.97 2.73
N ILE A 50 -7.14 5.85 3.14
CA ILE A 50 -6.43 5.78 4.41
C ILE A 50 -7.11 6.75 5.37
N VAL A 51 -7.65 6.20 6.45
CA VAL A 51 -8.23 6.94 7.58
C VAL A 51 -7.49 6.53 8.86
N GLY A 52 -7.82 7.20 9.96
CA GLY A 52 -7.19 6.98 11.26
C GLY A 52 -6.07 7.98 11.52
N GLU A 53 -5.24 7.70 12.52
CA GLU A 53 -4.25 8.66 13.01
C GLU A 53 -2.93 8.03 13.42
N ASP A 54 -1.87 8.84 13.32
CA ASP A 54 -0.52 8.54 13.81
C ASP A 54 -0.05 7.12 13.47
N SER A 55 -0.30 6.72 12.22
CA SER A 55 -0.03 5.37 11.72
C SER A 55 0.92 5.37 10.55
N THR A 56 1.59 4.24 10.33
CA THR A 56 2.50 4.02 9.19
C THR A 56 1.87 3.04 8.20
N VAL A 57 1.54 3.49 6.99
CA VAL A 57 0.94 2.67 5.94
C VAL A 57 1.88 2.55 4.75
N THR A 58 2.28 1.34 4.40
CA THR A 58 3.06 1.06 3.18
C THR A 58 2.16 0.44 2.12
N LEU A 59 2.00 1.14 1.00
CA LEU A 59 1.26 0.65 -0.17
C LEU A 59 2.23 0.15 -1.25
N THR A 60 2.13 -1.13 -1.56
CA THR A 60 2.96 -1.79 -2.58
C THR A 60 2.20 -1.98 -3.89
N GLY A 61 2.95 -2.21 -4.97
CA GLY A 61 2.36 -2.43 -6.29
C GLY A 61 1.94 -1.13 -6.99
N SER A 62 0.94 -1.24 -7.87
CA SER A 62 0.42 -0.11 -8.66
C SER A 62 -0.96 0.32 -8.15
N CYS A 63 -0.97 1.35 -7.32
CA CYS A 63 -2.19 1.95 -6.79
C CYS A 63 -2.79 2.92 -7.80
N GLY A 64 -4.11 2.95 -7.93
CA GLY A 64 -4.80 3.97 -8.72
C GLY A 64 -4.79 5.30 -7.99
N GLU A 65 -5.90 5.64 -7.36
CA GLU A 65 -6.02 6.81 -6.50
C GLU A 65 -5.87 6.41 -5.03
N VAL A 66 -5.12 7.22 -4.27
CA VAL A 66 -5.00 7.10 -2.81
C VAL A 66 -5.52 8.37 -2.17
N ASP A 67 -6.58 8.25 -1.37
CA ASP A 67 -7.15 9.30 -0.53
C ASP A 67 -6.62 9.17 0.90
N VAL A 68 -5.78 10.12 1.33
CA VAL A 68 -5.25 10.21 2.69
C VAL A 68 -6.06 11.25 3.45
N SER A 69 -7.05 10.75 4.19
CA SER A 69 -8.04 11.58 4.90
C SER A 69 -7.85 11.63 6.42
N GLY A 70 -6.95 10.82 6.96
CA GLY A 70 -6.59 10.77 8.38
C GLY A 70 -5.69 11.92 8.86
N THR A 71 -5.14 11.77 10.07
CA THR A 71 -4.31 12.79 10.73
C THR A 71 -2.93 12.25 11.09
N ALA A 72 -1.87 13.02 10.80
CA ALA A 72 -0.51 12.70 11.21
C ALA A 72 0.00 11.31 10.75
N ASN A 73 -0.54 10.76 9.67
CA ASN A 73 -0.10 9.45 9.18
C ASN A 73 1.18 9.57 8.34
N THR A 74 2.02 8.55 8.40
CA THR A 74 3.12 8.33 7.46
C THR A 74 2.66 7.33 6.41
N VAL A 75 2.64 7.74 5.13
CA VAL A 75 2.18 6.91 4.02
C VAL A 75 3.29 6.77 2.99
N ASN A 76 3.68 5.54 2.67
CA ASN A 76 4.73 5.23 1.70
C ASN A 76 4.12 4.52 0.49
N LEU A 77 4.24 5.11 -0.69
CA LEU A 77 3.63 4.62 -1.93
C LEU A 77 4.72 4.19 -2.92
N GLN A 78 4.64 2.97 -3.46
CA GLN A 78 5.53 2.57 -4.54
C GLN A 78 5.14 3.24 -5.86
N THR A 79 4.12 2.70 -6.54
CA THR A 79 3.58 3.29 -7.77
C THR A 79 2.15 3.75 -7.53
N VAL A 80 1.84 5.02 -7.85
CA VAL A 80 0.51 5.59 -7.63
C VAL A 80 0.10 6.48 -8.80
N ALA A 81 -1.16 6.43 -9.23
CA ALA A 81 -1.65 7.31 -10.30
C ALA A 81 -2.07 8.70 -9.79
N ALA A 82 -2.75 8.73 -8.64
CA ALA A 82 -3.23 9.96 -8.02
C ALA A 82 -3.12 9.92 -6.49
N ILE A 83 -2.73 11.04 -5.89
CA ILE A 83 -2.68 11.25 -4.45
C ILE A 83 -3.62 12.40 -4.14
N VAL A 84 -4.59 12.17 -3.26
CA VAL A 84 -5.48 13.19 -2.71
C VAL A 84 -5.26 13.23 -1.20
N ALA A 85 -4.75 14.34 -0.70
CA ALA A 85 -4.50 14.52 0.73
C ALA A 85 -5.54 15.47 1.33
N THR A 86 -6.69 14.94 1.76
CA THR A 86 -7.75 15.73 2.42
C THR A 86 -7.57 15.86 3.93
N GLY A 87 -6.70 15.03 4.51
CA GLY A 87 -6.42 14.98 5.94
C GLY A 87 -5.51 16.12 6.43
N THR A 88 -5.00 15.98 7.65
CA THR A 88 -4.14 17.00 8.27
C THR A 88 -2.80 16.42 8.74
N GLY A 89 -1.70 17.10 8.43
CA GLY A 89 -0.38 16.77 8.99
C GLY A 89 0.21 15.44 8.51
N ASN A 90 -0.29 14.87 7.40
CA ASN A 90 0.20 13.58 6.92
C ASN A 90 1.54 13.73 6.18
N HIS A 91 2.45 12.79 6.39
CA HIS A 91 3.70 12.67 5.65
C HIS A 91 3.56 11.60 4.58
N ILE A 92 3.50 12.00 3.31
CA ILE A 92 3.23 11.11 2.19
C ILE A 92 4.45 11.07 1.28
N THR A 93 5.05 9.89 1.09
CA THR A 93 6.12 9.68 0.12
C THR A 93 5.68 8.76 -1.02
N TRP A 94 6.19 9.01 -2.21
CA TRP A 94 5.94 8.16 -3.38
C TRP A 94 7.21 7.94 -4.21
N GLU A 95 7.36 6.75 -4.81
CA GLU A 95 8.51 6.43 -5.66
C GLU A 95 8.28 6.81 -7.12
N LYS A 96 7.11 6.51 -7.70
CA LYS A 96 6.81 6.88 -9.11
C LYS A 96 5.31 6.91 -9.43
N GLY A 97 4.99 7.64 -10.50
CA GLY A 97 3.69 7.58 -11.17
C GLY A 97 3.62 6.51 -12.27
N PRO A 98 2.46 6.37 -12.94
CA PRO A 98 2.27 5.45 -14.04
C PRO A 98 3.28 5.74 -15.16
N GLY A 99 3.89 4.69 -15.71
CA GLY A 99 4.94 4.83 -16.73
C GLY A 99 6.23 5.51 -16.24
N GLY A 100 6.43 5.65 -14.92
CA GLY A 100 7.61 6.30 -14.35
C GLY A 100 7.52 7.83 -14.25
N GLY A 101 6.35 8.40 -14.53
CA GLY A 101 6.10 9.85 -14.44
C GLY A 101 5.84 10.33 -13.01
N VAL A 102 5.30 11.54 -12.90
CA VAL A 102 4.83 12.14 -11.64
C VAL A 102 3.33 11.83 -11.50
N PRO A 103 2.84 11.37 -10.33
CA PRO A 103 1.42 11.18 -10.09
C PRO A 103 0.66 12.52 -10.12
N ARG A 104 -0.65 12.46 -10.31
CA ARG A 104 -1.50 13.63 -10.04
C ARG A 104 -1.57 13.84 -8.53
N ILE A 105 -1.28 15.06 -8.06
CA ILE A 105 -1.27 15.39 -6.64
C ILE A 105 -2.27 16.50 -6.40
N SER A 106 -3.17 16.28 -5.44
CA SER A 106 -4.13 17.26 -4.93
C SER A 106 -4.02 17.29 -3.41
N ASN A 107 -3.83 18.48 -2.82
CA ASN A 107 -3.64 18.63 -1.38
C ASN A 107 -4.60 19.68 -0.80
N PRO A 108 -5.92 19.40 -0.76
CA PRO A 108 -6.91 20.32 -0.17
C PRO A 108 -6.88 20.32 1.36
N GLY A 109 -6.18 19.37 1.99
CA GLY A 109 -5.97 19.31 3.43
C GLY A 109 -4.96 20.32 3.97
N HIS A 110 -4.63 20.22 5.25
CA HIS A 110 -3.78 21.20 5.93
C HIS A 110 -2.46 20.58 6.40
N SER A 111 -1.35 21.28 6.19
CA SER A 111 -0.02 20.88 6.68
C SER A 111 0.43 19.48 6.27
N ASN A 112 -0.07 18.94 5.16
CA ASN A 112 0.43 17.68 4.61
C ASN A 112 1.78 17.92 3.90
N ASP A 113 2.67 16.96 4.03
CA ASP A 113 4.01 16.97 3.47
C ASP A 113 4.16 15.84 2.46
N ILE A 114 4.12 16.19 1.17
CA ILE A 114 4.11 15.24 0.06
C ILE A 114 5.46 15.29 -0.67
N ARG A 115 6.19 14.16 -0.70
CA ARG A 115 7.52 14.07 -1.31
C ARG A 115 7.62 12.96 -2.35
N GLY A 116 8.12 13.30 -3.53
CA GLY A 116 8.52 12.35 -4.55
C GLY A 116 10.04 12.23 -4.67
N PRO A 117 10.55 11.48 -5.67
CA PRO A 117 11.99 11.35 -5.92
C PRO A 117 12.69 12.68 -6.21
N GLY A 118 11.95 13.66 -6.75
CA GLY A 118 12.45 15.01 -7.03
C GLY A 118 12.37 15.99 -5.85
N GLY A 119 11.94 15.53 -4.67
CA GLY A 119 11.78 16.36 -3.48
C GLY A 119 10.32 16.71 -3.16
N PHE A 120 10.14 17.84 -2.46
CA PHE A 120 8.85 18.30 -1.98
C PHE A 120 7.95 18.79 -3.11
N VAL A 121 6.70 18.32 -3.13
CA VAL A 121 5.67 18.80 -4.04
C VAL A 121 4.59 19.48 -3.22
N ALA A 122 4.62 20.81 -3.19
CA ALA A 122 3.50 21.59 -2.65
C ALA A 122 2.32 21.40 -3.61
N GLY A 123 1.24 20.75 -3.16
CA GLY A 123 0.00 20.67 -3.93
C GLY A 123 -0.57 22.08 -4.18
N ALA A 124 -1.06 22.32 -5.40
CA ALA A 124 -1.80 23.52 -5.78
C ALA A 124 -3.28 23.39 -5.41
#